data_AF-A0A7Y4TS62-F1
#
_entry.id   AF-A0A7Y4TS62-F1
#
_cell.length_a   1.000
_cell.length_b   1.000
_cell.length_c   1.000
_cell.angle_alpha   90.00
_cell.angle_beta   90.00
_cell.angle_gamma   90.00
#
_symmetry.space_group_name_H-M   'P 1'
#
loop_
_entity.id
_entity.type
_entity.pdbx_description
1 polymer ?
#
loop_
_entity_poly.entity_id
_entity_poly.type
_entity_poly.pdbx_seq_one_letter_code
_entity_poly.pdbx_strand_id
1 'polypeptide(L)'
;MQIKDVFTTKNPAKIFYITNSDSDNIIDWTIEPTNLELIPNEQEYFLVAAKQVYPDKTVDCFIDMTTTERITDHVFRLVDGKIIGELFYDYSRKNKNSIIPAIAPDCFGNYELYYAKENPQVGIDILRTGLTKSLTKTVIAEDLGYILRDENRNREAIEAFLISEQNEPSSEYIYLELSQLYGQLGQLDKQLEYEKKYKENGGM
;
A
#
# COMPACT_ATOMS: atom_id res chain seq x y z
N MET A 1 -17.33 3.44 -18.04
CA MET A 1 -17.78 2.06 -17.73
C MET A 1 -18.30 2.05 -16.30
N GLN A 2 -18.98 1.01 -15.83
CA GLN A 2 -19.39 0.89 -14.42
C GLN A 2 -18.44 -0.04 -13.65
N ILE A 3 -18.42 0.05 -12.32
CA ILE A 3 -17.60 -0.85 -11.49
C ILE A 3 -17.88 -2.32 -11.82
N LYS A 4 -19.14 -2.71 -11.99
CA LYS A 4 -19.48 -4.09 -12.36
C LYS A 4 -18.84 -4.58 -13.67
N ASP A 5 -18.46 -3.67 -14.56
CA ASP A 5 -17.87 -4.04 -15.84
C ASP A 5 -16.40 -4.50 -15.73
N VAL A 6 -15.71 -4.18 -14.62
CA VAL A 6 -14.29 -4.57 -14.43
C VAL A 6 -14.08 -6.08 -14.28
N PHE A 7 -15.12 -6.81 -13.88
CA PHE A 7 -15.07 -8.27 -13.69
C PHE A 7 -15.46 -9.05 -14.96
N THR A 8 -16.11 -8.41 -15.93
CA THR A 8 -16.69 -9.07 -17.10
C THR A 8 -15.98 -8.67 -18.40
N THR A 9 -15.42 -7.46 -18.45
CA THR A 9 -14.72 -6.95 -19.61
C THR A 9 -13.23 -7.27 -19.52
N LYS A 10 -12.64 -7.76 -20.61
CA LYS A 10 -11.17 -7.84 -20.71
C LYS A 10 -10.58 -6.44 -20.78
N ASN A 11 -10.29 -5.85 -19.63
CA ASN A 11 -9.61 -4.56 -19.51
C ASN A 11 -8.26 -4.75 -18.80
N PRO A 12 -7.12 -4.36 -19.42
CA PRO A 12 -5.82 -4.48 -18.77
C PRO A 12 -5.61 -3.47 -17.63
N ALA A 13 -6.41 -2.39 -17.58
CA ALA A 13 -6.28 -1.36 -16.56
C ALA A 13 -6.49 -1.93 -15.15
N LYS A 14 -5.68 -1.42 -14.22
CA LYS A 14 -5.70 -1.82 -12.81
C LYS A 14 -6.05 -0.66 -11.88
N ILE A 15 -6.08 0.56 -12.40
CA ILE A 15 -6.50 1.77 -11.73
C ILE A 15 -7.53 2.45 -12.63
N PHE A 16 -8.59 2.97 -12.01
CA PHE A 16 -9.66 3.69 -12.68
C PHE A 16 -9.99 4.93 -11.86
N TYR A 17 -10.28 6.05 -12.51
CA TYR A 17 -10.94 7.18 -11.84
C TYR A 17 -12.39 6.79 -11.55
N ILE A 18 -12.90 7.11 -10.36
CA ILE A 18 -14.33 7.07 -10.06
C ILE A 18 -14.90 8.45 -10.40
N THR A 19 -15.67 8.53 -11.49
CA THR A 19 -16.14 9.82 -12.05
C THR A 19 -17.57 10.16 -11.63
N ASN A 20 -18.34 9.18 -11.15
CA ASN A 20 -19.65 9.41 -10.53
C ASN A 20 -19.95 8.32 -9.50
N SER A 21 -20.25 8.73 -8.27
CA SER A 21 -20.61 7.88 -7.13
C SER A 21 -22.01 8.18 -6.55
N ASP A 22 -22.91 8.79 -7.34
CA ASP A 22 -24.24 9.24 -6.87
C ASP A 22 -25.24 8.08 -6.70
N SER A 23 -24.96 6.91 -7.25
CA SER A 23 -25.87 5.75 -7.15
C SER A 23 -25.78 5.11 -5.76
N ASP A 24 -26.95 4.85 -5.16
CA ASP A 24 -27.06 4.04 -3.94
C ASP A 24 -26.51 2.62 -4.13
N ASN A 25 -26.56 2.10 -5.36
CA ASN A 25 -25.96 0.81 -5.67
C ASN A 25 -24.50 1.02 -6.11
N ILE A 26 -23.57 0.82 -5.18
CA ILE A 26 -22.15 1.15 -5.38
C ILE A 26 -21.49 0.45 -6.57
N ILE A 27 -21.99 -0.71 -7.02
CA ILE A 27 -21.45 -1.39 -8.21
C ILE A 27 -21.85 -0.72 -9.54
N ASP A 28 -22.80 0.22 -9.50
CA ASP A 28 -23.27 1.00 -10.65
C ASP A 28 -22.53 2.35 -10.78
N TRP A 29 -21.60 2.66 -9.87
CA TRP A 29 -20.74 3.84 -9.99
C TRP A 29 -19.96 3.83 -11.30
N THR A 30 -19.77 5.03 -11.86
CA THR A 30 -19.11 5.21 -13.15
C THR A 30 -17.62 5.40 -12.94
N ILE A 31 -16.83 4.71 -13.77
CA ILE A 31 -15.38 4.73 -13.74
C ILE A 31 -14.79 4.90 -15.13
N GLU A 32 -13.56 5.41 -15.18
CA GLU A 32 -12.75 5.57 -16.38
C GLU A 32 -11.37 4.92 -16.21
N PRO A 33 -10.93 4.07 -17.14
CA PRO A 33 -9.65 3.38 -17.01
C PRO A 33 -8.47 4.34 -17.14
N THR A 34 -7.41 4.09 -16.38
CA THR A 34 -6.14 4.81 -16.51
C THR A 34 -5.05 3.90 -17.07
N ASN A 35 -3.91 4.50 -17.43
CA ASN A 35 -2.66 3.82 -17.74
C ASN A 35 -1.64 3.91 -16.59
N LEU A 36 -2.08 4.29 -15.39
CA LEU A 36 -1.22 4.47 -14.24
C LEU A 36 -0.66 3.12 -13.76
N GLU A 37 0.63 3.10 -13.48
CA GLU A 37 1.32 1.91 -12.97
C GLU A 37 1.50 1.92 -11.44
N LEU A 38 1.22 3.07 -10.81
CA LEU A 38 1.25 3.32 -9.38
C LEU A 38 0.00 4.11 -8.99
N ILE A 39 -0.44 3.97 -7.75
CA ILE A 39 -1.50 4.82 -7.22
C ILE A 39 -0.91 6.23 -7.02
N PRO A 40 -1.46 7.28 -7.66
CA PRO A 40 -0.84 8.59 -7.70
C PRO A 40 -1.07 9.36 -6.39
N ASN A 41 -0.25 10.39 -6.16
CA ASN A 41 -0.42 11.36 -5.07
C ASN A 41 -1.23 12.58 -5.54
N GLU A 42 -2.53 12.37 -5.79
CA GLU A 42 -3.46 13.38 -6.31
C GLU A 42 -4.78 13.31 -5.55
N GLN A 43 -5.42 14.44 -5.20
CA GLN A 43 -6.67 14.48 -4.41
C GLN A 43 -7.91 14.00 -5.18
N GLU A 44 -7.88 12.75 -5.62
CA GLU A 44 -8.87 12.11 -6.48
C GLU A 44 -9.33 10.78 -5.88
N TYR A 45 -10.41 10.26 -6.44
CA TYR A 45 -11.05 9.02 -6.00
C TYR A 45 -10.91 7.93 -7.05
N PHE A 46 -10.36 6.78 -6.63
CA PHE A 46 -9.97 5.72 -7.54
C PHE A 46 -10.65 4.40 -7.20
N LEU A 47 -10.86 3.58 -8.22
CA LEU A 47 -11.04 2.14 -8.07
C LEU A 47 -9.71 1.47 -8.42
N VAL A 48 -9.21 0.64 -7.52
CA VAL A 48 -7.89 0.02 -7.62
C VAL A 48 -8.00 -1.49 -7.52
N ALA A 49 -7.31 -2.19 -8.40
CA ALA A 49 -7.18 -3.64 -8.34
C ALA A 49 -6.50 -4.02 -7.02
N ALA A 50 -7.05 -5.02 -6.35
CA ALA A 50 -6.66 -5.44 -5.02
C ALA A 50 -6.58 -6.97 -4.94
N LYS A 51 -6.02 -7.44 -3.83
CA LYS A 51 -5.92 -8.85 -3.50
C LYS A 51 -6.52 -9.07 -2.13
N GLN A 52 -7.48 -9.98 -2.07
CA GLN A 52 -7.80 -10.64 -0.81
C GLN A 52 -6.74 -11.70 -0.55
N VAL A 53 -6.06 -11.58 0.59
CA VAL A 53 -4.93 -12.43 0.95
C VAL A 53 -5.39 -13.57 1.86
N TYR A 54 -4.81 -14.74 1.69
CA TYR A 54 -4.94 -15.90 2.57
C TYR A 54 -3.53 -16.45 2.83
N PRO A 55 -3.34 -17.33 3.82
CA PRO A 55 -2.02 -17.91 4.09
C PRO A 55 -1.34 -18.57 2.88
N ASP A 56 -2.13 -19.20 2.00
CA ASP A 56 -1.64 -20.03 0.90
C ASP A 56 -2.00 -19.53 -0.51
N LYS A 57 -2.83 -18.48 -0.62
CA LYS A 57 -3.33 -17.98 -1.91
C LYS A 57 -3.77 -16.52 -1.84
N THR A 58 -4.00 -15.95 -3.02
CA THR A 58 -4.71 -14.67 -3.17
C THR A 58 -5.90 -14.82 -4.10
N VAL A 59 -6.91 -13.96 -3.91
CA VAL A 59 -8.06 -13.83 -4.80
C VAL A 59 -8.12 -12.38 -5.25
N ASP A 60 -8.20 -12.15 -6.55
CA ASP A 60 -8.28 -10.82 -7.11
C ASP A 60 -9.64 -10.17 -6.79
N CYS A 61 -9.59 -8.91 -6.40
CA CYS A 61 -10.75 -8.07 -6.11
C CYS A 61 -10.45 -6.62 -6.51
N PHE A 62 -11.35 -5.70 -6.17
CA PHE A 62 -11.11 -4.27 -6.29
C PHE A 62 -11.49 -3.58 -4.99
N ILE A 63 -10.87 -2.44 -4.72
CA ILE A 63 -11.22 -1.53 -3.64
C ILE A 63 -11.37 -0.13 -4.20
N ASP A 64 -12.23 0.68 -3.59
CA ASP A 64 -12.15 2.12 -3.79
C ASP A 64 -11.03 2.70 -2.92
N MET A 65 -10.54 3.89 -3.28
CA MET A 65 -9.51 4.55 -2.50
C MET A 65 -9.47 6.03 -2.79
N THR A 66 -9.47 6.84 -1.73
CA THR A 66 -8.95 8.20 -1.79
C THR A 66 -7.46 8.18 -1.43
N THR A 67 -6.65 8.89 -2.20
CA THR A 67 -5.18 8.86 -2.07
C THR A 67 -4.67 9.70 -0.89
N THR A 68 -5.46 10.68 -0.44
CA THR A 68 -5.22 11.42 0.79
C THR A 68 -5.32 10.43 1.95
N GLU A 69 -4.16 9.93 2.41
CA GLU A 69 -4.02 8.94 3.48
C GLU A 69 -4.42 7.48 3.13
N ARG A 70 -4.75 7.19 1.85
CA ARG A 70 -5.09 5.85 1.35
C ARG A 70 -6.32 5.25 2.05
N ILE A 71 -7.41 5.99 2.10
CA ILE A 71 -8.64 5.56 2.76
C ILE A 71 -9.49 4.75 1.78
N THR A 72 -9.94 3.57 2.20
CA THR A 72 -10.80 2.66 1.46
C THR A 72 -12.09 2.43 2.23
N ASP A 73 -13.24 2.62 1.58
CA ASP A 73 -14.56 2.47 2.18
C ASP A 73 -15.21 1.14 1.78
N HIS A 74 -14.91 0.63 0.58
CA HIS A 74 -15.57 -0.48 -0.05
C HIS A 74 -14.59 -1.51 -0.64
N VAL A 75 -15.03 -2.76 -0.64
CA VAL A 75 -14.43 -3.85 -1.41
C VAL A 75 -15.44 -4.41 -2.39
N PHE A 76 -14.98 -4.66 -3.62
CA PHE A 76 -15.75 -5.23 -4.72
C PHE A 76 -15.18 -6.60 -5.09
N ARG A 77 -16.02 -7.63 -5.13
CA ARG A 77 -15.61 -9.03 -5.37
C ARG A 77 -16.56 -9.74 -6.30
N LEU A 78 -16.03 -10.75 -7.00
CA LEU A 78 -16.82 -11.72 -7.75
C LEU A 78 -17.02 -12.97 -6.88
N VAL A 79 -18.25 -13.26 -6.50
CA VAL A 79 -18.63 -14.42 -5.68
C VAL A 79 -19.73 -15.18 -6.40
N ASP A 80 -19.48 -16.44 -6.76
CA ASP A 80 -20.42 -17.31 -7.48
C ASP A 80 -21.00 -16.65 -8.75
N GLY A 81 -20.16 -15.93 -9.50
CA GLY A 81 -20.54 -15.21 -10.72
C GLY A 81 -21.32 -13.91 -10.50
N LYS A 82 -21.54 -13.50 -9.24
CA LYS A 82 -22.18 -12.23 -8.88
C LYS A 82 -21.17 -11.23 -8.33
N ILE A 83 -21.35 -9.98 -8.69
CA ILE A 83 -20.51 -8.89 -8.22
C ILE A 83 -21.14 -8.33 -6.96
N ILE A 84 -20.35 -8.26 -5.91
CA ILE A 84 -20.78 -7.77 -4.60
C ILE A 84 -19.86 -6.62 -4.22
N GLY A 85 -20.45 -5.48 -3.85
CA GLY A 85 -19.78 -4.40 -3.15
C GLY A 85 -20.21 -4.41 -1.67
N GLU A 86 -19.26 -4.33 -0.76
CA GLU A 86 -19.50 -4.30 0.70
C GLU A 86 -18.58 -3.26 1.35
N LEU A 87 -18.96 -2.78 2.54
CA LEU A 87 -18.09 -1.93 3.34
C LEU A 87 -16.80 -2.69 3.72
N PHE A 88 -15.66 -2.07 3.45
CA PHE A 88 -14.33 -2.64 3.67
C PHE A 88 -14.11 -3.00 5.14
N TYR A 89 -14.54 -2.13 6.05
CA TYR A 89 -14.41 -2.32 7.49
C TYR A 89 -15.18 -3.55 7.99
N ASP A 90 -16.44 -3.68 7.60
CA ASP A 90 -17.29 -4.81 7.98
C ASP A 90 -16.74 -6.11 7.42
N TYR A 91 -16.28 -6.07 6.17
CA TYR A 91 -15.68 -7.21 5.51
C TYR A 91 -14.42 -7.71 6.25
N SER A 92 -13.50 -6.79 6.55
CA SER A 92 -12.22 -7.11 7.19
C SER A 92 -12.42 -7.73 8.58
N ARG A 93 -13.38 -7.20 9.35
CA ARG A 93 -13.75 -7.77 10.67
C ARG A 93 -14.34 -9.16 10.57
N LYS A 94 -15.20 -9.41 9.59
CA LYS A 94 -15.91 -10.69 9.43
C LYS A 94 -14.98 -11.80 8.95
N ASN A 95 -14.13 -11.52 7.97
CA ASN A 95 -13.38 -12.56 7.26
C ASN A 95 -11.98 -12.81 7.83
N LYS A 96 -11.48 -11.93 8.72
CA LYS A 96 -10.16 -12.06 9.37
C LYS A 96 -9.01 -12.27 8.39
N ASN A 97 -9.14 -11.72 7.18
CA ASN A 97 -8.08 -11.66 6.20
C ASN A 97 -7.95 -10.25 5.65
N SER A 98 -6.75 -9.94 5.19
CA SER A 98 -6.39 -8.66 4.64
C SER A 98 -6.83 -8.53 3.19
N ILE A 99 -7.30 -7.34 2.84
CA ILE A 99 -7.41 -6.90 1.46
C ILE A 99 -6.37 -5.81 1.27
N ILE A 100 -5.47 -6.01 0.32
CA ILE A 100 -4.39 -5.08 0.03
C ILE A 100 -4.46 -4.64 -1.44
N PRO A 101 -4.07 -3.41 -1.79
CA PRO A 101 -3.95 -3.00 -3.18
C PRO A 101 -2.95 -3.91 -3.92
N ALA A 102 -3.23 -4.25 -5.17
CA ALA A 102 -2.36 -5.08 -6.02
C ALA A 102 -1.24 -4.26 -6.70
N ILE A 103 -1.18 -2.96 -6.41
CA ILE A 103 -0.33 -1.95 -7.03
C ILE A 103 0.21 -1.08 -5.91
N ALA A 104 1.47 -0.66 -5.97
CA ALA A 104 2.08 0.14 -4.93
C ALA A 104 1.64 1.63 -4.96
N PRO A 105 1.74 2.35 -3.84
CA PRO A 105 1.33 3.74 -3.74
C PRO A 105 2.49 4.72 -3.91
N ASP A 106 2.30 5.76 -4.72
CA ASP A 106 3.19 6.93 -4.74
C ASP A 106 2.67 8.05 -3.82
N CYS A 107 1.60 7.78 -3.05
CA CYS A 107 0.94 8.69 -2.12
C CYS A 107 1.15 8.27 -0.66
N PHE A 108 1.27 9.23 0.25
CA PHE A 108 1.43 8.98 1.69
C PHE A 108 0.22 8.26 2.31
N GLY A 109 0.45 7.39 3.29
CA GLY A 109 -0.61 6.73 4.05
C GLY A 109 -0.06 5.66 4.99
N ASN A 110 -0.96 4.85 5.56
CA ASN A 110 -0.57 3.79 6.48
C ASN A 110 0.01 2.58 5.72
N TYR A 111 1.22 2.14 6.09
CA TYR A 111 1.87 0.95 5.52
C TYR A 111 1.09 -0.34 5.81
N GLU A 112 0.29 -0.37 6.89
CA GLU A 112 -0.50 -1.55 7.26
C GLU A 112 -1.51 -1.95 6.19
N LEU A 113 -1.90 -1.03 5.29
CA LEU A 113 -2.72 -1.35 4.12
C LEU A 113 -2.06 -2.39 3.19
N TYR A 114 -0.73 -2.46 3.18
CA TYR A 114 0.03 -3.48 2.44
C TYR A 114 0.49 -4.64 3.32
N TYR A 115 0.25 -4.59 4.63
CA TYR A 115 0.74 -5.59 5.58
C TYR A 115 -0.30 -6.69 5.85
N ALA A 116 -0.36 -7.67 4.93
CA ALA A 116 -1.14 -8.89 5.14
C ALA A 116 -0.38 -9.86 6.06
N LYS A 117 -0.60 -9.79 7.38
CA LYS A 117 0.13 -10.60 8.39
C LYS A 117 0.05 -12.11 8.16
N GLU A 118 -1.03 -12.59 7.57
CA GLU A 118 -1.20 -14.00 7.21
C GLU A 118 -0.29 -14.45 6.05
N ASN A 119 0.16 -13.52 5.21
CA ASN A 119 1.11 -13.75 4.13
C ASN A 119 1.83 -12.44 3.72
N PRO A 120 2.80 -11.97 4.51
CA PRO A 120 3.43 -10.65 4.34
C PRO A 120 4.17 -10.49 3.02
N GLN A 121 4.62 -11.61 2.42
CA GLN A 121 5.37 -11.61 1.18
C GLN A 121 4.57 -11.02 0.01
N VAL A 122 3.24 -11.14 0.01
CA VAL A 122 2.39 -10.54 -1.03
C VAL A 122 2.55 -9.02 -1.07
N GLY A 123 2.47 -8.37 0.10
CA GLY A 123 2.67 -6.92 0.21
C GLY A 123 4.09 -6.50 -0.16
N ILE A 124 5.09 -7.24 0.34
CA ILE A 124 6.51 -7.01 0.03
C ILE A 124 6.78 -7.06 -1.49
N ASP A 125 6.22 -8.05 -2.20
CA ASP A 125 6.41 -8.20 -3.65
C ASP A 125 5.76 -7.07 -4.44
N ILE A 126 4.58 -6.62 -4.00
CA ILE A 126 3.87 -5.48 -4.59
C ILE A 126 4.68 -4.19 -4.43
N LEU A 127 5.18 -3.92 -3.22
CA LEU A 127 5.99 -2.73 -2.94
C LEU A 127 7.34 -2.78 -3.67
N ARG A 128 8.01 -3.94 -3.72
CA ARG A 128 9.25 -4.11 -4.50
C ARG A 128 9.03 -3.84 -5.99
N THR A 129 7.94 -4.35 -6.55
CA THR A 129 7.56 -4.05 -7.94
C THR A 129 7.33 -2.55 -8.11
N GLY A 130 6.62 -1.93 -7.17
CA GLY A 130 6.39 -0.48 -7.12
C GLY A 130 7.66 0.37 -7.13
N LEU A 131 8.67 -0.01 -6.33
CA LEU A 131 9.94 0.70 -6.23
C LEU A 131 10.69 0.80 -7.57
N THR A 132 10.55 -0.22 -8.43
CA THR A 132 11.16 -0.20 -9.78
C THR A 132 10.50 0.82 -10.72
N LYS A 133 9.27 1.25 -10.40
CA LYS A 133 8.45 2.15 -11.23
C LYS A 133 8.38 3.56 -10.68
N SER A 134 8.48 3.73 -9.36
CA SER A 134 8.35 5.04 -8.72
C SER A 134 9.56 5.93 -9.00
N LEU A 135 9.29 7.19 -9.32
CA LEU A 135 10.31 8.21 -9.50
C LEU A 135 10.82 8.75 -8.17
N THR A 136 9.94 8.85 -7.16
CA THR A 136 10.26 9.40 -5.84
C THR A 136 10.82 8.34 -4.89
N LYS A 137 10.28 7.11 -4.94
CA LYS A 137 10.65 5.93 -4.12
C LYS A 137 10.40 6.05 -2.62
N THR A 138 10.42 7.25 -2.04
CA THR A 138 10.34 7.54 -0.60
C THR A 138 9.24 6.75 0.09
N VAL A 139 8.00 6.98 -0.32
CA VAL A 139 6.81 6.41 0.31
C VAL A 139 6.80 4.88 0.24
N ILE A 140 7.06 4.31 -0.94
CA ILE A 140 7.08 2.86 -1.14
C ILE A 140 8.23 2.22 -0.34
N ALA A 141 9.39 2.88 -0.28
CA ALA A 141 10.56 2.41 0.44
C ALA A 141 10.30 2.38 1.96
N GLU A 142 9.61 3.38 2.49
CA GLU A 142 9.23 3.43 3.91
C GLU A 142 8.20 2.36 4.26
N ASP A 143 7.13 2.23 3.47
CA ASP A 143 6.14 1.15 3.66
C ASP A 143 6.82 -0.22 3.67
N LEU A 144 7.73 -0.45 2.73
CA LEU A 144 8.50 -1.68 2.65
C LEU A 144 9.41 -1.86 3.87
N GLY A 145 10.08 -0.80 4.32
CA GLY A 145 10.94 -0.80 5.49
C GLY A 145 10.19 -1.18 6.77
N TYR A 146 9.01 -0.59 6.99
CA TYR A 146 8.17 -0.90 8.16
C TYR A 146 7.70 -2.37 8.16
N ILE A 147 7.21 -2.88 7.03
CA ILE A 147 6.78 -4.29 6.95
C ILE A 147 7.97 -5.23 7.20
N LEU A 148 9.13 -4.96 6.59
CA LEU A 148 10.32 -5.79 6.78
C LEU A 148 10.82 -5.77 8.23
N ARG A 149 10.77 -4.61 8.90
CA ARG A 149 11.11 -4.47 10.32
C ARG A 149 10.19 -5.34 11.18
N ASP A 150 8.88 -5.24 10.97
CA ASP A 150 7.89 -5.99 11.74
C ASP A 150 8.03 -7.51 11.55
N GLU A 151 8.50 -7.93 10.38
CA GLU A 151 8.86 -9.32 10.05
C GLU A 151 10.27 -9.73 10.52
N ASN A 152 10.96 -8.88 11.31
CA ASN A 152 12.34 -9.08 11.80
C ASN A 152 13.39 -9.27 10.69
N ARG A 153 13.12 -8.78 9.47
CA ARG A 153 14.03 -8.80 8.32
C ARG A 153 14.92 -7.56 8.33
N ASN A 154 15.58 -7.33 9.45
CA ASN A 154 16.23 -6.05 9.79
C ASN A 154 17.21 -5.54 8.72
N ARG A 155 17.98 -6.41 8.07
CA ARG A 155 18.92 -6.00 7.01
C ARG A 155 18.19 -5.44 5.79
N GLU A 156 17.13 -6.10 5.37
CA GLU A 156 16.32 -5.64 4.23
C GLU A 156 15.51 -4.39 4.60
N ALA A 157 15.06 -4.29 5.86
CA ALA A 157 14.41 -3.07 6.36
C ALA A 157 15.36 -1.86 6.30
N ILE A 158 16.62 -2.04 6.72
CA ILE A 158 17.67 -1.01 6.59
C ILE A 158 17.84 -0.63 5.12
N GLU A 159 17.98 -1.60 4.21
CA GLU A 159 18.12 -1.31 2.77
C GLU A 159 16.95 -0.48 2.23
N ALA A 160 15.72 -0.78 2.65
CA ALA A 160 14.54 -0.03 2.26
C ALA A 160 14.56 1.41 2.83
N PHE A 161 14.82 1.59 4.12
CA PHE A 161 14.90 2.93 4.72
C PHE A 161 16.06 3.77 4.17
N LEU A 162 17.18 3.16 3.76
CA LEU A 162 18.27 3.86 3.08
C LEU A 162 17.85 4.38 1.68
N ILE A 163 16.93 3.69 0.99
CA ILE A 163 16.34 4.22 -0.25
C ILE A 163 15.54 5.48 0.05
N SER A 164 14.72 5.49 1.11
CA SER A 164 14.00 6.69 1.53
C SER A 164 14.94 7.84 1.92
N GLU A 165 15.99 7.56 2.72
CA GLU A 165 17.02 8.56 3.07
C GLU A 165 17.62 9.24 1.83
N GLN A 166 17.90 8.47 0.78
CA GLN A 166 18.49 8.98 -0.47
C GLN A 166 17.51 9.83 -1.30
N ASN A 167 16.21 9.71 -1.06
CA ASN A 167 15.16 10.36 -1.85
C ASN A 167 14.31 11.33 -1.02
N GLU A 168 14.91 11.97 0.00
CA GLU A 168 14.21 12.89 0.92
C GLU A 168 13.15 12.13 1.76
N PRO A 169 13.52 11.65 2.96
CA PRO A 169 12.61 10.86 3.79
C PRO A 169 11.39 11.68 4.21
N SER A 170 10.25 11.02 4.40
CA SER A 170 8.98 11.69 4.75
C SER A 170 9.01 12.37 6.11
N SER A 171 9.87 11.90 7.02
CA SER A 171 10.07 12.48 8.35
C SER A 171 11.44 12.09 8.93
N GLU A 172 11.86 12.82 9.94
CA GLU A 172 13.06 12.54 10.74
C GLU A 172 13.02 11.16 11.41
N TYR A 173 11.84 10.59 11.62
CA TYR A 173 11.66 9.26 12.23
C TYR A 173 12.30 8.15 11.40
N ILE A 174 12.52 8.33 10.10
CA ILE A 174 13.27 7.36 9.29
C ILE A 174 14.71 7.20 9.80
N TYR A 175 15.33 8.28 10.30
CA TYR A 175 16.64 8.18 10.95
C TYR A 175 16.57 7.43 12.29
N LEU A 176 15.48 7.60 13.04
CA LEU A 176 15.27 6.84 14.29
C LEU A 176 15.11 5.34 14.00
N GLU A 177 14.32 4.97 12.99
CA GLU A 177 14.16 3.58 12.53
C GLU A 177 15.50 2.96 12.13
N LEU A 178 16.30 3.66 11.31
CA LEU A 178 17.64 3.21 10.92
C LEU A 178 18.54 3.01 12.14
N SER A 179 18.56 3.97 13.07
CA SER A 179 19.37 3.87 14.29
C SER A 179 19.02 2.62 15.11
N GLN A 180 17.72 2.42 15.38
CA GLN A 180 17.24 1.27 16.15
C GLN A 180 17.60 -0.06 15.49
N LEU A 181 17.42 -0.15 14.17
CA LEU A 181 17.76 -1.34 13.40
C LEU A 181 19.26 -1.64 13.41
N TYR A 182 20.12 -0.63 13.25
CA TYR A 182 21.57 -0.81 13.38
C TYR A 182 21.98 -1.26 14.78
N GLY A 183 21.35 -0.71 15.83
CA GLY A 183 21.55 -1.13 17.21
C GLY A 183 21.17 -2.60 17.45
N GLN A 184 20.04 -3.04 16.91
CA GLN A 184 19.62 -4.45 16.96
C GLN A 184 20.60 -5.41 16.26
N LEU A 185 21.34 -4.92 15.25
CA LEU A 185 22.40 -5.67 14.58
C LEU A 185 23.78 -5.53 15.25
N GLY A 186 23.87 -4.83 16.38
CA GLY A 186 25.14 -4.58 17.10
C GLY A 186 26.08 -3.58 16.41
N GLN A 187 25.59 -2.82 15.43
CA GLN A 187 26.37 -1.83 14.69
C GLN A 187 26.32 -0.46 15.39
N LEU A 188 27.00 -0.37 16.54
CA LEU A 188 26.93 0.79 17.44
C LEU A 188 27.35 2.12 16.77
N ASP A 189 28.38 2.10 15.92
CA ASP A 189 28.83 3.31 15.23
C ASP A 189 27.73 3.89 14.34
N LYS A 190 27.02 3.02 13.61
CA LYS A 190 25.90 3.40 12.74
C LYS A 190 24.68 3.83 13.54
N GLN A 191 24.39 3.13 14.63
CA GLN A 191 23.32 3.54 15.55
C GLN A 191 23.52 4.99 16.01
N LEU A 192 24.72 5.33 16.51
CA LEU A 192 25.04 6.66 17.01
C LEU A 192 25.02 7.72 15.89
N GLU A 193 25.49 7.37 14.68
CA GLU A 193 25.41 8.22 13.49
C GLU A 193 23.95 8.64 13.21
N TYR A 194 23.03 7.67 13.17
CA TYR A 194 21.63 7.93 12.86
C TYR A 194 20.84 8.55 14.03
N GLU A 195 21.19 8.24 15.27
CA GLU A 195 20.67 8.95 16.46
C GLU A 195 20.99 10.45 16.40
N LYS A 196 22.20 10.79 15.95
CA LYS A 196 22.61 12.17 15.75
C LYS A 196 21.82 12.82 14.61
N LYS A 197 21.68 12.15 13.46
CA LYS A 197 20.86 12.65 12.34
C LYS A 197 19.41 12.91 12.75
N TYR A 198 18.78 12.01 13.50
CA TYR A 198 17.43 12.20 14.02
C TYR A 198 17.30 13.52 14.80
N LYS A 199 18.22 13.77 15.75
CA LYS A 199 18.24 15.01 16.55
C LYS A 199 18.51 16.27 15.72
N GLU A 200 19.45 16.19 14.77
CA GLU A 200 19.78 17.32 13.88
C GLU A 200 18.63 17.71 12.94
N ASN A 201 17.68 16.80 12.71
CA ASN A 201 16.50 17.01 11.87
C ASN A 201 15.21 17.26 12.68
N GLY A 202 15.33 17.64 13.96
CA GLY A 202 14.18 18.05 14.79
C GLY A 202 13.58 16.96 15.67
N GLY A 203 14.15 15.75 15.64
CA GLY A 203 13.77 14.67 16.54
C GLY A 203 14.05 15.01 18.00
N MET A 204 13.06 14.79 18.86
CA MET A 204 13.17 14.96 20.33
C MET A 204 13.61 13.68 21.02
#